data_AF-A0A0F9F143-F1
#
_entry.id   AF-A0A0F9F143-F1
#
_cell.length_a   1.000
_cell.length_b   1.000
_cell.length_c   1.000
_cell.angle_alpha   90.00
_cell.angle_beta   90.00
_cell.angle_gamma   90.00
#
_symmetry.space_group_name_H-M   'P 1'
#
loop_
_entity.id
_entity.type
_entity.pdbx_description
1 polymer ?
#
loop_
_entity_poly.entity_id
_entity_poly.type
_entity_poly.pdbx_seq_one_letter_code
_entity_poly.pdbx_strand_id
1 'polypeptide(L)' 'MPSMFIRLEVDAEAAADRELSKKLVDVCPVNIFDLDGEGKARVVEENEDECVLCDLCVQAAPAGQVRVIKLYE' A
#
# COMPACT_ATOMS: atom_id res chain seq x y z
N MET A 1 0.62 -13.56 7.80
CA MET A 1 0.19 -13.42 9.22
C MET A 1 -0.46 -12.05 9.32
N PRO A 2 -1.53 -11.85 10.10
CA PRO A 2 -2.12 -10.51 10.20
C PRO A 2 -1.09 -9.55 10.79
N SER A 3 -1.00 -8.35 10.23
CA SER A 3 -0.19 -7.25 10.75
C SER A 3 -0.59 -6.88 12.18
N MET A 4 0.39 -6.48 12.99
CA MET A 4 0.18 -6.19 14.42
C MET A 4 0.06 -4.69 14.71
N PHE A 5 0.74 -3.83 13.95
CA PHE A 5 0.84 -2.39 14.21
C PHE A 5 0.21 -1.56 13.11
N ILE A 6 0.45 -1.91 11.86
CA ILE A 6 -0.02 -1.15 10.70
C ILE A 6 -0.74 -2.07 9.75
N ARG A 7 -1.93 -1.66 9.31
CA ARG A 7 -2.66 -2.29 8.21
C ARG A 7 -2.75 -1.31 7.05
N LEU A 8 -2.47 -1.79 5.85
CA LEU A 8 -2.55 -1.00 4.63
C LEU A 8 -3.69 -1.48 3.76
N GLU A 9 -4.64 -0.59 3.47
CA GLU A 9 -5.78 -0.88 2.61
C GLU A 9 -5.66 -0.13 1.30
N VAL A 10 -5.91 -0.84 0.20
CA VAL A 10 -5.96 -0.31 -1.15
C VAL A 10 -7.33 -0.64 -1.74
N ASP A 11 -8.00 0.39 -2.25
CA ASP A 11 -9.26 0.21 -2.97
C ASP A 11 -9.06 -0.63 -4.24
N ALA A 12 -10.05 -1.43 -4.61
CA ALA A 12 -9.97 -2.33 -5.75
C ALA A 12 -9.76 -1.58 -7.09
N GLU A 13 -10.31 -0.37 -7.24
CA GLU A 13 -10.11 0.46 -8.42
C GLU A 13 -8.67 0.98 -8.48
N ALA A 14 -8.12 1.44 -7.36
CA ALA A 14 -6.72 1.85 -7.26
C ALA A 14 -5.75 0.71 -7.55
N ALA A 15 -6.01 -0.47 -6.99
CA ALA A 15 -5.18 -1.65 -7.20
C ALA A 15 -5.21 -2.12 -8.66
N ALA A 16 -6.32 -1.91 -9.38
CA ALA A 16 -6.45 -2.28 -10.78
C ALA A 16 -5.80 -1.29 -11.76
N ASP A 17 -5.54 -0.04 -11.35
CA ASP A 17 -4.82 0.93 -12.17
C ASP A 17 -3.32 0.60 -12.21
N ARG A 18 -2.84 0.21 -13.38
CA ARG A 18 -1.45 -0.22 -13.59
C ARG A 18 -0.42 0.89 -13.38
N GLU A 19 -0.75 2.13 -13.73
CA GLU A 19 0.19 3.24 -13.57
C GLU A 19 0.26 3.66 -12.11
N LEU A 20 -0.89 3.69 -11.41
CA LEU A 20 -0.91 3.89 -9.97
C LEU A 20 -0.19 2.74 -9.24
N SER A 21 -0.40 1.49 -9.66
CA SER A 21 0.22 0.32 -9.04
C SER A 21 1.74 0.38 -9.09
N LYS A 22 2.33 0.71 -10.25
CA LYS A 22 3.79 0.93 -10.37
C LYS A 22 4.26 2.06 -9.45
N LYS A 23 3.52 3.17 -9.45
CA LYS A 23 3.84 4.31 -8.59
C LYS A 23 3.82 3.93 -7.11
N LEU A 24 2.88 3.09 -6.65
CA LEU A 24 2.81 2.62 -5.26
C LEU A 24 4.04 1.79 -4.88
N VAL A 25 4.53 0.94 -5.79
CA VAL A 25 5.78 0.20 -5.61
C VAL A 25 6.97 1.16 -5.51
N ASP A 26 7.07 2.13 -6.42
CA ASP A 26 8.21 3.07 -6.47
C ASP A 26 8.30 4.00 -5.25
N VAL A 27 7.16 4.42 -4.69
CA VAL A 27 7.14 5.42 -3.60
C VAL A 27 7.27 4.81 -2.22
N CYS A 28 7.07 3.49 -2.06
CA CYS A 28 7.09 2.86 -0.75
C CYS A 28 8.53 2.47 -0.36
N PRO A 29 9.14 3.11 0.66
CA PRO A 29 10.54 2.86 1.00
C PRO A 29 10.80 1.48 1.60
N VAL A 30 9.76 0.77 2.02
CA VAL A 30 9.81 -0.52 2.73
C VAL A 30 9.09 -1.64 1.97
N ASN A 31 8.81 -1.44 0.68
CA ASN A 31 8.28 -2.47 -0.22
C ASN A 31 6.96 -3.12 0.26
N ILE A 32 6.03 -2.34 0.82
CA ILE A 32 4.67 -2.83 1.18
C ILE A 32 3.86 -3.17 -0.06
N PHE A 33 4.20 -2.59 -1.22
CA PHE A 33 3.49 -2.84 -2.47
C PHE A 33 4.36 -3.66 -3.42
N ASP A 34 3.72 -4.54 -4.16
CA ASP A 34 4.31 -5.27 -5.28
C ASP A 34 3.27 -5.38 -6.41
N LEU A 35 3.70 -5.81 -7.60
CA LEU A 35 2.81 -6.06 -8.74
C LEU A 35 2.49 -7.54 -8.83
N ASP A 36 1.20 -7.87 -8.97
CA ASP A 36 0.76 -9.22 -9.32
C ASP A 36 1.09 -9.58 -10.78
N GLY A 37 0.74 -10.81 -11.18
CA GLY A 37 0.98 -11.30 -12.54
C GLY A 37 0.23 -10.54 -13.66
N GLU A 38 -0.71 -9.66 -13.32
CA GLU A 38 -1.50 -8.84 -14.25
C GLU A 38 -1.10 -7.35 -14.21
N GLY A 39 -0.15 -6.99 -13.34
CA GLY A 39 0.34 -5.63 -13.12
C GLY A 39 -0.51 -4.81 -12.16
N LYS A 40 -1.34 -5.44 -11.33
CA LYS A 40 -2.14 -4.80 -10.29
C LYS A 40 -1.36 -4.73 -8.98
N ALA A 41 -1.62 -3.71 -8.17
CA ALA A 41 -0.99 -3.60 -6.86
C ALA A 41 -1.48 -4.73 -5.94
N ARG A 42 -0.53 -5.41 -5.29
CA ARG A 42 -0.77 -6.26 -4.13
C ARG A 42 -0.07 -5.68 -2.91
N VAL A 43 -0.70 -5.82 -1.75
CA VAL A 43 -0.07 -5.53 -0.46
C VAL A 43 0.74 -6.74 -0.03
N VAL A 44 2.00 -6.53 0.32
CA VAL A 44 2.90 -7.51 0.93
C VAL A 44 2.71 -7.40 2.44
N GLU A 45 1.76 -8.18 2.97
CA GLU A 45 1.36 -8.14 4.39
C GLU A 45 2.54 -8.24 5.36
N GLU A 46 3.58 -9.01 5.00
CA GLU A 46 4.79 -9.20 5.82
C GLU A 46 5.58 -7.91 6.03
N ASN A 47 5.41 -6.90 5.18
CA ASN A 47 6.12 -5.62 5.24
C ASN A 47 5.25 -4.50 5.85
N GLU A 48 3.97 -4.74 6.16
CA GLU A 48 3.08 -3.67 6.64
C GLU A 48 3.59 -3.03 7.93
N ASP A 49 4.11 -3.84 8.86
CA ASP A 49 4.63 -3.37 10.15
C ASP A 49 5.98 -2.62 10.02
N GLU A 50 6.63 -2.66 8.85
CA GLU A 50 7.82 -1.86 8.55
C GLU A 50 7.44 -0.43 8.09
N CYS A 51 6.15 -0.09 8.00
CA CYS A 51 5.70 1.21 7.56
C CYS A 51 6.20 2.35 8.46
N VAL A 52 6.91 3.30 7.85
CA VAL A 52 7.48 4.48 8.54
C VAL A 52 6.54 5.70 8.57
N LEU A 53 5.25 5.54 8.21
CA LEU A 53 4.24 6.62 8.20
C LEU A 53 4.65 7.85 7.36
N CYS A 54 5.26 7.63 6.20
CA CYS A 54 5.72 8.71 5.31
C CYS A 54 4.62 9.38 4.47
N ASP A 55 3.40 8.81 4.46
CA ASP A 55 2.24 9.22 3.66
C ASP A 55 2.42 9.26 2.13
N LEU A 56 3.55 8.81 1.59
CA LEU A 56 3.83 8.86 0.16
C LEU A 56 2.82 8.05 -0.67
N CYS A 57 2.43 6.86 -0.20
CA CYS A 57 1.43 6.03 -0.88
C CYS A 57 0.02 6.66 -0.87
N VAL A 58 -0.35 7.31 0.24
CA VAL A 58 -1.64 8.03 0.37
C VAL A 58 -1.68 9.24 -0.57
N GLN A 59 -0.56 9.98 -0.70
CA GLN A 59 -0.43 11.11 -1.61
C GLN A 59 -0.34 10.68 -3.08
N ALA A 60 0.17 9.48 -3.35
CA ALA A 60 0.32 8.96 -4.70
C ALA A 60 -1.04 8.58 -5.34
N ALA A 61 -2.01 8.21 -4.52
CA ALA A 61 -3.33 7.72 -4.92
C ALA A 61 -4.44 8.80 -4.79
N PRO A 62 -5.58 8.64 -5.48
CA PRO A 62 -6.76 9.44 -5.22
C PRO A 62 -7.19 9.36 -3.75
N ALA A 63 -7.78 10.45 -3.26
CA ALA A 63 -8.16 10.58 -1.85
C ALA A 63 -9.05 9.41 -1.39
N GLY A 64 -8.62 8.73 -0.33
CA GLY A 64 -9.36 7.62 0.27
C GLY A 64 -9.13 6.25 -0.36
N GLN A 65 -8.44 6.16 -1.51
CA GLN A 65 -8.18 4.88 -2.17
C GLN A 65 -6.97 4.11 -1.62
N VAL A 66 -6.09 4.78 -0.86
CA VAL A 66 -5.03 4.14 -0.07
C VAL A 66 -5.13 4.64 1.36
N ARG A 67 -5.11 3.73 2.33
CA ARG A 67 -5.25 4.04 3.75
C ARG A 67 -4.21 3.30 4.56
N VAL A 68 -3.52 4.04 5.43
CA VAL A 68 -2.62 3.48 6.45
C VAL A 68 -3.35 3.53 7.79
N ILE A 69 -3.66 2.36 8.34
CA ILE A 69 -4.43 2.20 9.57
C ILE A 69 -3.47 1.78 10.68
N LYS A 70 -3.39 2.60 11.74
CA LYS A 70 -2.71 2.21 12.98
C LYS A 70 -3.62 1.29 13.77
N LEU A 71 -3.14 0.10 14.10
CA LEU A 71 -3.87 -0.90 14.89
C LEU A 71 -3.67 -0.72 16.40
N TYR A 72 -3.02 0.37 16.79
CA TYR A 72 -2.72 0.76 18.16
C TYR A 72 -3.20 2.19 18.41
N GLU A 73 -3.42 2.51 19.68
CA GLU A 73 -3.81 3.84 20.17
C GLU A 73 -2.60 4.74 20.47
#